data_AF-A0A1C6G7D2-F1
#
_entry.id   AF-A0A1C6G7D2-F1
#
_cell.length_a   1.000
_cell.length_b   1.000
_cell.length_c   1.000
_cell.angle_alpha   90.00
_cell.angle_beta   90.00
_cell.angle_gamma   90.00
#
_symmetry.space_group_name_H-M   'P 1'
#
loop_
_entity.id
_entity.type
_entity.pdbx_description
1 polymer ?
#
loop_
_entity_poly.entity_id
_entity_poly.type
_entity_poly.pdbx_seq_one_letter_code
_entity_poly.pdbx_strand_id
1 'polypeptide(L)'
;MNLHSELKKVGVSHNCSQCCRSCCGRKEACREFYPSNMSAFMAYIVESLRDIVPQSKDSKLKRHVTSDCKCFDDGVTTLDAYYVQLINSVLSEIRKGKADYVFNFEQIKDIMRFEPRITVRYIAYAECYEIRKAK
;
A
#
# COMPACT_ATOMS: atom_id res chain seq x y z
N MET A 1 -9.11 -10.31 -0.95
CA MET A 1 -7.72 -9.80 -0.88
C MET A 1 -6.85 -10.75 -0.05
N ASN A 2 -5.62 -11.08 -0.45
CA ASN A 2 -4.73 -11.96 0.35
C ASN A 2 -3.57 -11.13 0.93
N LEU A 3 -3.62 -10.85 2.24
CA LEU A 3 -2.64 -10.03 2.95
C LEU A 3 -1.22 -10.62 2.87
N HIS A 4 -1.06 -11.95 2.94
CA HIS A 4 0.25 -12.58 2.82
C HIS A 4 0.92 -12.27 1.48
N SER A 5 0.15 -12.35 0.39
CA SER A 5 0.62 -12.03 -0.95
C SER A 5 0.96 -10.54 -1.09
N GLU A 6 0.13 -9.65 -0.55
CA GLU A 6 0.39 -8.20 -0.61
C GLU A 6 1.66 -7.81 0.16
N LEU A 7 1.86 -8.33 1.37
CA LEU A 7 3.05 -8.07 2.18
C LEU A 7 4.33 -8.52 1.47
N LYS A 8 4.28 -9.68 0.81
CA LYS A 8 5.40 -10.18 0.00
C LYS A 8 5.74 -9.25 -1.16
N LYS A 9 4.73 -8.71 -1.86
CA LYS A 9 4.96 -7.77 -2.97
C LYS A 9 5.64 -6.47 -2.52
N VAL A 10 5.24 -5.94 -1.36
CA VAL A 10 5.84 -4.71 -0.84
C VAL A 10 7.17 -4.93 -0.12
N GLY A 11 7.49 -6.17 0.24
CA GLY A 11 8.73 -6.55 0.91
C GLY A 11 8.67 -6.47 2.44
N VAL A 12 7.46 -6.54 3.02
CA VAL A 12 7.27 -6.52 4.47
C VAL A 12 7.24 -7.95 5.00
N SER A 13 8.21 -8.29 5.83
CA SER A 13 8.26 -9.58 6.52
C SER A 13 7.11 -9.70 7.53
N HIS A 14 6.58 -10.90 7.71
CA HIS A 14 5.56 -11.18 8.72
C HIS A 14 5.58 -12.66 9.08
N ASN A 15 5.00 -13.01 10.23
CA ASN A 15 4.88 -14.39 10.70
C ASN A 15 3.54 -14.62 11.42
N CYS A 16 3.27 -15.87 11.78
CA CYS A 16 2.00 -16.27 12.38
C CYS A 16 1.79 -15.86 13.84
N SER A 17 2.78 -15.27 14.51
CA SER A 17 2.62 -14.86 15.92
C SER A 17 1.52 -13.82 16.12
N GLN A 18 1.24 -13.01 15.10
CA GLN A 18 0.18 -12.00 15.09
C GLN A 18 -1.09 -12.47 14.35
N CYS A 19 -1.15 -13.73 13.91
CA CYS A 19 -2.28 -14.26 13.17
C CYS A 19 -3.43 -14.65 14.12
N CYS A 20 -4.67 -14.28 13.80
CA CYS A 20 -5.86 -14.60 14.60
C CYS A 20 -6.18 -16.10 14.62
N ARG A 21 -5.58 -16.89 13.72
CA ARG A 21 -5.85 -18.32 13.56
C ARG A 21 -4.94 -19.23 14.40
N SER A 22 -4.20 -18.67 15.36
CA SER A 22 -3.35 -19.41 16.30
C SER A 22 -2.50 -20.49 15.62
N CYS A 23 -1.83 -20.14 14.51
CA CYS A 23 -1.11 -21.12 13.71
C CYS A 23 0.15 -21.60 14.45
N CYS A 24 0.05 -22.73 15.13
CA CYS A 24 1.16 -23.32 15.89
C CYS A 24 2.27 -23.86 14.98
N GLY A 25 3.53 -23.68 15.40
CA GLY A 25 4.69 -24.40 14.84
C GLY A 25 5.19 -23.94 13.46
N ARG A 26 4.67 -22.84 12.89
CA ARG A 26 5.14 -22.33 11.59
C ARG A 26 6.23 -21.28 11.75
N LYS A 27 7.38 -21.50 11.08
CA LYS A 27 8.46 -20.51 10.97
C LYS A 27 8.09 -19.34 10.04
N GLU A 28 7.26 -19.62 9.03
CA GLU A 28 6.79 -18.64 8.05
C GLU A 28 5.30 -18.31 8.27
N ALA A 29 4.88 -17.13 7.78
CA ALA A 29 3.48 -16.77 7.76
C ALA A 29 2.63 -17.74 6.89
N CYS A 30 1.43 -18.06 7.35
CA CYS A 30 0.48 -18.87 6.59
C CYS A 30 -0.08 -18.10 5.39
N ARG A 31 -0.47 -18.82 4.35
CA ARG A 31 -1.10 -18.24 3.14
C ARG A 31 -2.40 -17.49 3.43
N GLU A 32 -3.10 -17.87 4.49
CA GLU A 32 -4.36 -17.25 4.94
C GLU A 32 -4.12 -16.35 6.16
N PHE A 33 -2.95 -15.70 6.22
CA PHE A 33 -2.61 -14.80 7.31
C PHE A 33 -3.67 -13.70 7.45
N TYR A 34 -4.15 -13.54 8.68
CA TYR A 34 -5.06 -12.47 9.04
C TYR A 34 -4.70 -11.97 10.45
N PRO A 35 -4.45 -10.68 10.64
CA PRO A 35 -3.98 -10.16 11.92
C PRO A 35 -5.06 -10.25 13.00
N SER A 36 -4.68 -10.58 14.23
CA SER A 36 -5.58 -10.54 15.40
C SER A 36 -5.96 -9.12 15.81
N ASN A 37 -5.09 -8.14 15.53
CA ASN A 37 -5.35 -6.71 15.75
C ASN A 37 -4.96 -5.93 14.50
N MET A 38 -5.97 -5.53 13.72
CA MET A 38 -5.75 -4.82 12.47
C MET A 38 -5.12 -3.43 12.67
N SER A 39 -5.47 -2.71 13.74
CA SER A 39 -4.91 -1.36 13.98
C SER A 39 -3.42 -1.42 14.30
N ALA A 40 -3.01 -2.33 15.20
CA ALA A 40 -1.59 -2.53 15.53
C ALA A 40 -0.81 -3.04 14.30
N PHE A 41 -1.44 -3.91 13.50
CA PHE A 41 -0.85 -4.43 12.29
C PHE A 41 -0.64 -3.35 11.22
N MET A 42 -1.61 -2.43 11.03
CA MET A 42 -1.44 -1.31 10.12
C MET A 42 -0.32 -0.36 10.56
N ALA A 43 -0.19 -0.10 11.87
CA ALA A 43 0.94 0.67 12.41
C ALA A 43 2.27 -0.01 12.08
N TYR A 44 2.38 -1.33 12.29
CA TYR A 44 3.56 -2.10 11.93
C TYR A 44 3.91 -2.01 10.43
N ILE A 45 2.92 -2.10 9.54
CA ILE A 45 3.14 -1.98 8.09
C ILE A 45 3.66 -0.59 7.75
N VAL A 46 3.05 0.47 8.27
CA VAL A 46 3.46 1.86 7.99
C VAL A 46 4.89 2.10 8.44
N GLU A 47 5.27 1.65 9.63
CA GLU A 47 6.66 1.77 10.10
C GLU A 47 7.61 0.95 9.21
N SER A 48 7.27 -0.31 8.91
CA SER A 48 8.10 -1.17 8.06
C SER A 48 8.32 -0.59 6.66
N LEU A 49 7.26 -0.03 6.06
CA LEU A 49 7.35 0.64 4.77
C LEU A 49 8.22 1.90 4.84
N ARG A 50 8.16 2.65 5.95
CA ARG A 50 8.98 3.86 6.12
C ARG A 50 10.47 3.53 6.08
N ASP A 51 10.86 2.39 6.63
CA ASP A 51 12.27 1.96 6.67
C ASP A 51 12.79 1.46 5.32
N ILE A 52 11.94 0.82 4.51
CA ILE A 52 12.37 0.19 3.25
C ILE A 52 12.11 1.04 2.00
N VAL A 53 11.23 2.05 2.08
CA VAL A 53 10.82 2.83 0.91
C VAL A 53 11.77 4.00 0.65
N PRO A 54 12.50 3.99 -0.47
CA PRO A 54 13.37 5.11 -0.83
C PRO A 54 12.54 6.35 -1.17
N GLN A 55 12.99 7.49 -0.68
CA GLN A 55 12.33 8.78 -0.93
C GLN A 55 12.65 9.30 -2.32
N SER A 56 11.62 9.71 -3.04
CA SER A 56 11.77 10.36 -4.34
C SER A 56 12.03 11.84 -4.19
N LYS A 57 12.84 12.41 -5.08
CA LYS A 57 13.01 13.86 -5.22
C LYS A 57 11.89 14.51 -6.05
N ASP A 58 11.14 13.71 -6.80
CA ASP A 58 9.99 14.19 -7.54
C ASP A 58 8.83 14.51 -6.59
N SER A 59 7.95 15.43 -7.00
CA SER A 59 6.74 15.73 -6.25
C SER A 59 5.56 14.81 -6.57
N LYS A 60 5.64 14.03 -7.66
CA LYS A 60 4.54 13.20 -8.15
C LYS A 60 5.06 11.94 -8.83
N LEU A 61 4.23 10.91 -8.92
CA LEU A 61 4.55 9.71 -9.66
C LEU A 61 4.61 10.05 -11.16
N LYS A 62 5.76 9.75 -11.76
CA LYS A 62 5.98 9.75 -13.21
C LYS A 62 6.36 8.32 -13.58
N ARG A 63 5.50 7.64 -14.32
CA ARG A 63 5.88 6.37 -14.97
C ARG A 63 5.99 6.65 -16.46
N HIS A 64 7.11 6.24 -17.03
CA HIS A 64 7.24 6.13 -18.47
C HIS A 64 6.85 4.69 -18.80
N VAL A 65 5.84 4.53 -19.65
CA VAL A 65 5.47 3.22 -20.19
C VAL A 65 6.73 2.66 -20.86
N THR A 66 7.36 1.65 -20.26
CA THR A 66 8.43 0.92 -20.95
C THR A 66 7.79 0.12 -22.06
N SER A 67 8.47 0.05 -23.21
CA SER A 67 8.02 -0.55 -24.47
C SER A 67 7.73 -2.06 -24.40
N ASP A 68 7.63 -2.65 -23.21
CA ASP A 68 7.62 -4.08 -22.96
C ASP A 68 6.21 -4.69 -23.10
N CYS A 69 5.28 -3.95 -23.74
CA CYS A 69 3.98 -4.43 -24.23
C CYS A 69 3.08 -5.15 -23.20
N LYS A 70 3.03 -4.68 -21.95
CA LYS A 70 2.12 -5.21 -20.91
C LYS A 70 1.13 -4.19 -20.34
N CYS A 71 0.88 -3.11 -21.06
CA CYS A 71 -0.14 -2.14 -20.68
C CYS A 71 -1.41 -2.45 -21.47
N PHE A 72 -2.45 -2.91 -20.78
CA PHE A 72 -3.79 -2.98 -21.35
C PHE A 72 -4.25 -1.54 -21.62
N ASP A 73 -4.60 -1.27 -22.87
CA ASP A 73 -5.12 0.00 -23.38
C ASP A 73 -6.59 -0.25 -23.73
N ASP A 74 -7.50 0.43 -23.03
CA ASP A 74 -8.95 0.33 -23.28
C ASP A 74 -9.39 1.18 -24.49
N GLY A 75 -8.45 1.79 -25.21
CA GLY A 75 -8.70 2.69 -26.33
C GLY A 75 -8.91 4.15 -25.91
N VAL A 76 -8.83 4.45 -24.61
CA VAL A 76 -8.94 5.82 -24.03
C VAL A 76 -7.74 6.13 -23.14
N THR A 77 -7.26 5.17 -22.35
CA THR A 77 -6.16 5.32 -21.39
C THR A 77 -5.59 3.96 -21.00
N THR A 78 -4.29 3.89 -20.72
CA THR A 78 -3.65 2.66 -20.25
C THR A 78 -3.91 2.42 -18.76
N LEU A 79 -3.94 1.16 -18.32
CA LEU A 79 -4.02 0.82 -16.88
C LEU A 79 -2.93 1.50 -16.03
N ASP A 80 -1.74 1.73 -16.60
CA ASP A 80 -0.66 2.45 -15.92
C ASP A 80 -1.00 3.93 -15.75
N ALA A 81 -1.62 4.56 -16.75
CA ALA A 81 -2.06 5.94 -16.64
C ALA A 81 -3.18 6.11 -15.59
N TYR A 82 -4.13 5.19 -15.48
CA TYR A 82 -5.10 5.20 -14.37
C TYR A 82 -4.42 5.05 -13.01
N TYR A 83 -3.42 4.17 -12.90
CA TYR A 83 -2.66 4.00 -11.67
C TYR A 83 -1.90 5.27 -11.29
N VAL A 84 -1.22 5.91 -12.25
CA VAL A 84 -0.52 7.18 -12.04
C VAL A 84 -1.49 8.29 -11.62
N GLN A 85 -2.66 8.38 -12.25
CA GLN A 85 -3.70 9.34 -11.88
C GLN A 85 -4.22 9.10 -10.47
N LEU A 86 -4.47 7.85 -10.07
CA LEU A 86 -4.91 7.48 -8.73
C LEU A 86 -3.89 7.95 -7.68
N ILE A 87 -2.61 7.56 -7.81
CA ILE A 87 -1.57 7.93 -6.86
C ILE A 87 -1.42 9.45 -6.76
N ASN A 88 -1.42 10.14 -7.90
CA ASN A 88 -1.24 11.59 -7.92
C ASN A 88 -2.46 12.34 -7.36
N SER A 89 -3.67 11.79 -7.49
CA SER A 89 -4.89 12.34 -6.88
C SER A 89 -4.81 12.22 -5.36
N VAL A 90 -4.44 11.05 -4.83
CA VAL A 90 -4.23 10.84 -3.40
C VAL A 90 -3.19 11.80 -2.84
N LEU A 91 -2.03 11.93 -3.50
CA LEU A 91 -0.97 12.87 -3.10
C LEU A 91 -1.49 14.32 -3.07
N SER A 92 -2.30 14.72 -4.04
CA SER A 92 -2.90 16.06 -4.11
C SER A 92 -3.84 16.32 -2.93
N GLU A 93 -4.74 15.39 -2.61
CA GLU A 93 -5.72 15.58 -1.53
C GLU A 93 -5.06 15.53 -0.15
N ILE A 94 -4.13 14.60 0.11
CA ILE A 94 -3.48 14.53 1.42
C ILE A 94 -2.58 15.74 1.71
N ARG A 95 -1.97 16.33 0.68
CA ARG A 95 -1.19 17.58 0.81
C ARG A 95 -2.05 18.80 1.13
N LYS A 96 -3.33 18.78 0.74
CA LYS A 96 -4.34 19.77 1.13
C LYS A 96 -4.91 19.52 2.53
N GLY A 97 -4.40 18.52 3.25
CA GLY A 97 -4.87 18.15 4.60
C GLY A 97 -6.15 17.32 4.61
N LYS A 98 -6.57 16.78 3.46
CA LYS A 98 -7.73 15.89 3.35
C LYS A 98 -7.31 14.42 3.46
N ALA A 99 -8.31 13.53 3.47
CA ALA A 99 -8.11 12.10 3.35
C ALA A 99 -8.44 11.64 1.92
N ASP A 100 -7.82 10.55 1.48
CA ASP A 100 -8.16 9.84 0.26
C ASP A 100 -7.94 8.33 0.44
N TYR A 101 -8.33 7.49 -0.52
CA TYR A 101 -8.42 6.04 -0.35
C TYR A 101 -7.60 5.27 -1.39
N VAL A 102 -7.00 4.18 -0.92
CA VAL A 102 -6.29 3.20 -1.76
C VAL A 102 -6.70 1.77 -1.39
N PHE A 103 -6.36 0.81 -2.24
CA PHE A 103 -6.93 -0.55 -2.20
C PHE A 103 -5.88 -1.65 -1.99
N ASN A 104 -4.59 -1.32 -2.02
CA ASN A 104 -3.52 -2.29 -1.76
C ASN A 104 -2.26 -1.65 -1.19
N PHE A 105 -1.36 -2.48 -0.66
CA PHE A 105 -0.12 -2.00 -0.06
C PHE A 105 0.89 -1.43 -1.07
N GLU A 106 0.85 -1.84 -2.34
CA GLU A 106 1.73 -1.30 -3.39
C GLU A 106 1.46 0.20 -3.61
N GLN A 107 0.18 0.59 -3.57
CA GLN A 107 -0.25 1.98 -3.67
C GLN A 107 0.22 2.79 -2.45
N ILE A 108 0.11 2.25 -1.24
CA ILE A 108 0.64 2.89 -0.02
C ILE A 108 2.15 3.07 -0.14
N LYS A 109 2.86 2.03 -0.57
CA LYS A 109 4.31 2.06 -0.81
C LYS A 109 4.69 3.17 -1.80
N ASP A 110 3.96 3.28 -2.91
CA ASP A 110 4.20 4.32 -3.92
C ASP A 110 3.89 5.73 -3.39
N ILE A 111 2.84 5.92 -2.58
CA ILE A 111 2.56 7.20 -1.90
C ILE A 111 3.69 7.57 -0.93
N MET A 112 4.16 6.61 -0.12
CA MET A 112 5.22 6.81 0.87
C MET A 112 6.58 7.20 0.26
N ARG A 113 6.80 6.95 -1.03
CA ARG A 113 7.97 7.48 -1.75
C ARG A 113 7.97 9.00 -1.83
N PHE A 114 6.80 9.63 -1.84
CA PHE A 114 6.64 11.08 -2.01
C PHE A 114 6.20 11.78 -0.72
N GLU A 115 5.49 11.08 0.16
CA GLU A 115 5.07 11.56 1.47
C GLU A 115 5.36 10.48 2.54
N PRO A 116 6.55 10.49 3.16
CA PRO A 116 6.97 9.42 4.09
C PRO A 116 6.20 9.42 5.41
N ARG A 117 5.58 10.57 5.75
CA ARG A 117 4.84 10.79 6.99
C ARG A 117 3.35 10.82 6.69
N ILE A 118 2.79 9.63 6.50
CA ILE A 118 1.35 9.42 6.36
C ILE A 118 0.81 8.57 7.51
N THR A 119 -0.48 8.69 7.77
CA THR A 119 -1.23 7.75 8.61
C THR A 119 -2.15 6.93 7.72
N VAL A 120 -2.30 5.64 8.05
CA VAL A 120 -3.15 4.72 7.31
C VAL A 120 -4.16 4.08 8.26
N ARG A 121 -5.45 4.10 7.89
CA ARG A 121 -6.52 3.39 8.60
C ARG A 121 -7.21 2.42 7.65
N TYR A 122 -7.26 1.14 8.02
CA TYR A 122 -8.02 0.15 7.28
C TYR A 122 -9.52 0.27 7.56
N ILE A 123 -10.34 0.23 6.50
CA ILE A 123 -11.80 0.29 6.54
C ILE A 123 -12.34 -1.06 6.04
N ALA A 124 -12.69 -1.93 6.99
CA ALA A 124 -13.02 -3.34 6.69
C ALA A 124 -14.22 -3.51 5.75
N TYR A 125 -15.30 -2.73 5.93
CA TYR A 125 -16.52 -2.89 5.12
C TYR A 125 -16.37 -2.43 3.66
N ALA A 126 -15.38 -1.58 3.38
CA ALA A 126 -15.09 -1.08 2.04
C ALA A 126 -13.83 -1.71 1.44
N GLU A 127 -13.19 -2.62 2.18
CA GLU A 127 -11.93 -3.28 1.84
C GLU A 127 -10.85 -2.28 1.34
N CYS A 128 -10.76 -1.10 1.95
CA CYS A 128 -9.84 -0.04 1.52
C CYS A 128 -9.04 0.57 2.68
N TYR A 129 -8.07 1.40 2.32
CA TYR A 129 -7.17 2.08 3.24
C TYR A 129 -7.36 3.59 3.11
N GLU A 130 -7.80 4.25 4.18
CA GLU A 130 -7.82 5.71 4.27
C GLU A 130 -6.39 6.20 4.52
N ILE A 131 -5.93 7.12 3.68
CA ILE A 131 -4.62 7.76 3.76
C ILE A 131 -4.80 9.22 4.15
N ARG A 132 -3.99 9.68 5.11
CA ARG A 132 -3.88 11.10 5.48
C ARG A 132 -2.43 11.47 5.65
N LYS A 133 -2.11 12.75 5.45
CA LYS A 133 -0.81 13.29 5.84
C LYS A 133 -0.74 13.37 7.37
N ALA A 134 0.36 12.88 7.95
CA ALA A 134 0.60 13.04 9.37
C ALA A 134 0.85 14.53 9.69
N LYS A 135 0.37 14.98 10.84
CA LYS A 135 0.57 16.36 11.33
C LYS A 135 2.02 16.57 11.78
#